data_AF-A0A2I0VKK7-F1
#
_entry.id   AF-A0A2I0VKK7-F1
#
_cell.length_a   1.000
_cell.length_b   1.000
_cell.length_c   1.000
_cell.angle_alpha   90.00
_cell.angle_beta   90.00
_cell.angle_gamma   90.00
#
_symmetry.space_group_name_H-M   'P 1'
#
loop_
_entity.id
_entity.type
_entity.pdbx_description
1 polymer ?
#
loop_
_entity_poly.entity_id
_entity_poly.type
_entity_poly.pdbx_seq_one_letter_code
_entity_poly.pdbx_strand_id
1 'polypeptide(L)'
;MVNRAWNVPKLFQFFGDELVNFISKIDILQNLEEDSMEHKFKLSGKSISALSLAARYTEIMQEEVDHWFFKLKLNPRVELFVWRLCMNTIPTTDFLFYRRLADSNLCQRSCLEVENMDHYTATCLKLLHVIRLLNSWVFLLPVFSSFSDCIRKLKLISVRNPFLPKMYITFLFHSRK
;
A
#
# COMPACT_ATOMS: atom_id res chain seq x y z
N MET A 1 5.86 -26.17 -36.04
CA MET A 1 6.29 -26.63 -34.70
C MET A 1 7.19 -25.55 -34.12
N VAL A 2 6.73 -24.84 -33.09
CA VAL A 2 7.55 -23.82 -32.40
C VAL A 2 8.42 -24.57 -31.40
N ASN A 3 9.73 -24.57 -31.60
CA ASN A 3 10.66 -25.17 -30.66
C ASN A 3 10.70 -24.28 -29.40
N ARG A 4 10.03 -24.68 -28.31
CA ARG A 4 9.98 -23.93 -27.04
C ARG A 4 11.27 -24.11 -26.24
N ALA A 5 12.39 -23.74 -26.86
CA ALA A 5 13.72 -23.75 -26.28
C ALA A 5 14.28 -22.32 -26.23
N TRP A 6 15.23 -22.07 -25.32
CA TRP A 6 15.94 -20.80 -25.29
C TRP A 6 16.65 -20.55 -26.62
N ASN A 7 16.45 -19.35 -27.19
CA ASN A 7 17.23 -18.90 -28.33
C ASN A 7 18.60 -18.41 -27.85
N VAL A 8 19.49 -19.37 -27.59
CA VAL A 8 20.84 -19.13 -27.05
C VAL A 8 21.64 -18.12 -27.88
N PRO A 9 21.66 -18.16 -29.23
CA PRO A 9 22.33 -17.13 -30.03
C PRO A 9 21.83 -15.72 -29.76
N LYS A 10 20.51 -15.55 -29.57
CA LYS A 10 19.91 -14.26 -29.24
C LYS A 10 20.20 -13.82 -27.80
N LEU A 11 20.35 -14.76 -26.86
CA LEU A 11 20.76 -14.44 -25.49
C LEU A 11 22.17 -13.85 -25.45
N PHE A 12 23.12 -14.42 -26.19
CA PHE A 12 24.47 -13.86 -26.32
C PHE A 12 24.52 -12.48 -26.99
N GLN A 13 23.47 -12.06 -27.71
CA GLN A 13 23.38 -10.72 -28.28
C GLN A 13 23.12 -9.64 -27.20
N PHE A 14 22.44 -9.99 -26.11
CA PHE A 14 21.98 -9.03 -25.10
C PHE A 14 22.59 -9.23 -23.70
N PHE A 15 23.20 -10.39 -23.44
CA PHE A 15 23.71 -10.75 -22.11
C PHE A 15 25.14 -11.31 -22.19
N GLY A 16 25.89 -11.14 -21.10
CA GLY A 16 27.23 -11.73 -20.94
C GLY A 16 27.18 -13.21 -20.57
N ASP A 17 28.31 -13.91 -20.76
CA ASP A 17 28.43 -15.37 -20.71
C ASP A 17 27.89 -16.01 -19.42
N GLU A 18 28.20 -15.44 -18.26
CA GLU A 18 27.71 -15.95 -16.97
C GLU A 18 26.18 -15.95 -16.89
N LEU A 19 25.55 -14.87 -17.39
CA LEU A 19 24.12 -14.70 -17.34
C LEU A 19 23.42 -15.60 -18.37
N VAL A 20 24.01 -15.79 -19.55
CA VAL A 20 23.50 -16.72 -20.57
C VAL A 20 23.54 -18.15 -20.04
N ASN A 21 24.63 -18.54 -19.38
CA ASN A 21 24.76 -19.84 -18.73
C ASN A 21 23.73 -20.05 -17.61
N PHE A 22 23.39 -18.99 -16.88
CA PHE A 22 22.36 -19.07 -15.84
C PHE A 22 20.95 -19.18 -16.44
N ILE A 23 20.60 -18.34 -17.42
CA ILE A 23 19.29 -18.35 -18.08
C ILE A 23 19.04 -19.69 -18.77
N SER A 24 20.07 -20.26 -19.41
CA SER A 24 19.97 -21.55 -20.12
C SER A 24 19.71 -22.74 -19.19
N LYS A 25 19.93 -22.60 -17.88
CA LYS A 25 19.60 -23.62 -16.86
C LYS A 25 18.15 -23.56 -16.38
N ILE A 26 17.39 -22.54 -16.78
CA ILE A 26 15.97 -22.42 -16.43
C ILE A 26 15.17 -23.36 -17.32
N ASP A 27 14.56 -24.38 -16.72
CA ASP A 27 13.71 -25.33 -17.43
C ASP A 27 12.45 -24.63 -17.99
N ILE A 28 12.27 -24.73 -19.30
CA ILE A 28 11.02 -24.33 -19.96
C ILE A 28 10.06 -25.51 -19.87
N LEU A 29 9.13 -25.44 -18.92
CA LEU A 29 8.10 -26.46 -18.73
C LEU A 29 7.25 -26.60 -20.00
N GLN A 30 7.31 -27.76 -20.64
CA GLN A 30 6.68 -28.02 -21.94
C GLN A 30 5.17 -28.29 -21.85
N ASN A 31 4.66 -28.58 -20.65
CA ASN A 31 3.30 -29.06 -20.39
C ASN A 31 2.34 -28.02 -19.81
N LEU A 32 2.69 -26.72 -19.85
CA LEU A 32 1.71 -25.68 -19.54
C LEU A 32 0.85 -25.40 -20.77
N GLU A 33 -0.45 -25.24 -20.53
CA GLU A 33 -1.38 -24.64 -21.49
C GLU A 33 -0.75 -23.37 -22.06
N GLU A 34 -1.02 -23.08 -23.34
CA GLU A 34 -0.52 -21.83 -23.94
C GLU A 34 -0.91 -20.65 -23.07
N ASP A 35 0.07 -19.82 -22.68
CA ASP A 35 -0.16 -18.52 -22.05
C ASP A 35 -1.09 -17.73 -22.96
N SER A 36 -2.38 -17.78 -22.64
CA SER A 36 -3.38 -17.00 -23.35
C SER A 36 -3.33 -15.60 -22.77
N MET A 37 -3.22 -14.60 -23.65
CA MET A 37 -3.40 -13.22 -23.25
C MET A 37 -4.88 -13.07 -22.91
N GLU A 38 -5.25 -13.25 -21.64
CA GLU A 38 -6.55 -12.77 -21.19
C GLU A 38 -6.57 -11.26 -21.45
N HIS A 39 -7.34 -10.86 -22.46
CA HIS A 39 -8.20 -9.67 -22.50
C HIS A 39 -8.37 -9.14 -23.93
N LYS A 40 -9.51 -9.44 -24.56
CA LYS A 40 -10.00 -8.67 -25.72
C LYS A 40 -11.45 -8.18 -25.66
N PHE A 41 -12.25 -8.57 -24.66
CA PHE A 41 -13.67 -8.18 -24.62
C PHE A 41 -14.12 -7.36 -23.40
N LYS A 42 -13.22 -6.87 -22.56
CA LYS A 42 -13.56 -5.85 -21.55
C LYS A 42 -13.05 -4.48 -22.00
N LEU A 43 -13.79 -3.85 -22.92
CA LEU A 43 -13.66 -2.43 -23.28
C LEU A 43 -14.02 -1.54 -22.08
N SER A 44 -13.23 -1.59 -21.01
CA SER A 44 -13.47 -0.80 -19.80
C SER A 44 -12.79 0.57 -19.82
N GLY A 45 -11.91 0.82 -20.79
CA GLY A 45 -11.03 2.00 -20.82
C GLY A 45 -9.97 2.02 -19.72
N LYS A 46 -9.86 0.97 -18.90
CA LYS A 46 -8.90 0.85 -17.80
C LYS A 46 -7.66 0.08 -18.24
N SER A 47 -6.49 0.49 -17.73
CA SER A 47 -5.25 -0.23 -17.97
C SER A 47 -5.28 -1.63 -17.36
N ILE A 48 -4.43 -2.54 -17.85
CA ILE A 48 -4.25 -3.89 -17.28
C ILE A 48 -3.97 -3.80 -15.78
N SER A 49 -3.09 -2.88 -15.35
CA SER A 49 -2.82 -2.66 -13.94
C SER A 49 -4.06 -2.26 -13.13
N ALA A 50 -4.95 -1.44 -13.70
CA ALA A 50 -6.20 -1.06 -13.06
C ALA A 50 -7.22 -2.23 -13.02
N LEU A 51 -7.22 -3.10 -14.03
CA LEU A 51 -8.04 -4.31 -14.06
C LEU A 51 -7.54 -5.36 -13.07
N SER A 52 -6.23 -5.65 -13.03
CA SER A 52 -5.62 -6.55 -12.05
C SER A 52 -5.79 -6.01 -10.63
N LEU A 53 -5.65 -4.69 -10.43
CA LEU A 53 -5.96 -4.07 -9.14
C LEU A 53 -7.42 -4.28 -8.77
N ALA A 54 -8.37 -4.05 -9.69
CA ALA A 54 -9.80 -4.24 -9.45
C ALA A 54 -10.20 -5.70 -9.22
N ALA A 55 -9.60 -6.65 -9.94
CA ALA A 55 -9.82 -8.08 -9.79
C ALA A 55 -9.29 -8.59 -8.44
N ARG A 56 -8.06 -8.21 -8.08
CA ARG A 56 -7.53 -8.44 -6.74
C ARG A 56 -8.38 -7.74 -5.68
N TYR A 57 -8.93 -6.57 -5.98
CA TYR A 57 -9.86 -5.88 -5.08
C TYR A 57 -11.09 -6.74 -4.80
N THR A 58 -11.72 -7.30 -5.83
CA THR A 58 -12.91 -8.15 -5.69
C THR A 58 -12.63 -9.46 -4.96
N GLU A 59 -11.45 -10.05 -5.13
CA GLU A 59 -11.02 -11.23 -4.36
C GLU A 59 -10.72 -10.89 -2.90
N ILE A 60 -10.03 -9.77 -2.64
CA ILE A 60 -9.71 -9.31 -1.28
C ILE A 60 -10.99 -8.83 -0.53
N MET A 61 -12.03 -8.37 -1.22
CA MET A 61 -13.34 -8.08 -0.60
C MET A 61 -13.99 -9.32 0.05
N GLN A 62 -13.53 -10.55 -0.25
CA GLN A 62 -14.05 -11.77 0.37
C GLN A 62 -13.37 -12.11 1.71
N GLU A 63 -12.23 -11.53 2.05
CA GLU A 63 -11.47 -11.85 3.27
C GLU A 63 -11.31 -10.63 4.21
N GLU A 64 -12.11 -10.65 5.28
CA GLU A 64 -11.92 -10.09 6.64
C GLU A 64 -11.50 -8.63 6.90
N VAL A 65 -11.19 -7.79 5.90
CA VAL A 65 -10.94 -6.36 6.17
C VAL A 65 -12.25 -5.60 6.10
N ASP A 66 -12.82 -5.21 7.24
CA ASP A 66 -13.97 -4.31 7.26
C ASP A 66 -13.61 -2.97 6.60
N HIS A 67 -14.12 -2.78 5.38
CA HIS A 67 -13.81 -1.64 4.53
C HIS A 67 -14.66 -0.39 4.82
N TRP A 68 -14.97 -0.14 6.09
CA TRP A 68 -15.75 1.02 6.54
C TRP A 68 -15.25 2.36 5.95
N PHE A 69 -13.95 2.47 5.66
CA PHE A 69 -13.35 3.68 5.12
C PHE A 69 -13.77 4.03 3.67
N PHE A 70 -14.28 3.07 2.86
CA PHE A 70 -14.85 3.42 1.55
C PHE A 70 -16.14 4.25 1.66
N LYS A 71 -16.87 4.11 2.78
CA LYS A 71 -18.07 4.91 3.05
C LYS A 71 -17.73 6.39 3.29
N LEU A 72 -16.45 6.71 3.55
CA LEU A 72 -15.99 8.09 3.76
C LEU A 72 -15.83 8.87 2.45
N LYS A 73 -15.88 8.21 1.28
CA LYS A 73 -15.65 8.83 -0.04
C LYS A 73 -14.35 9.65 -0.06
N LEU A 74 -13.23 9.01 0.23
CA LEU A 74 -11.93 9.69 0.23
C LEU A 74 -11.45 9.87 -1.21
N ASN A 75 -10.40 10.68 -1.43
CA ASN A 75 -9.73 10.67 -2.74
C ASN A 75 -9.13 9.28 -2.99
N PRO A 76 -9.17 8.72 -4.21
CA PRO A 76 -8.63 7.39 -4.51
C PRO A 76 -7.19 7.15 -4.02
N ARG A 77 -6.34 8.17 -4.03
CA ARG A 77 -4.96 8.07 -3.49
C ARG A 77 -4.94 7.89 -1.98
N VAL A 78 -5.86 8.54 -1.29
CA VAL A 78 -6.04 8.45 0.17
C VAL A 78 -6.70 7.12 0.54
N GLU A 79 -7.65 6.62 -0.25
CA GLU A 79 -8.25 5.29 -0.05
C GLU A 79 -7.19 4.19 -0.17
N LEU A 80 -6.38 4.23 -1.23
CA LEU A 80 -5.26 3.29 -1.41
C LEU A 80 -4.27 3.36 -0.24
N PHE A 81 -4.02 4.57 0.27
CA PHE A 81 -3.19 4.75 1.46
C PHE A 81 -3.78 4.08 2.70
N VAL A 82 -5.07 4.25 2.99
CA VAL A 82 -5.74 3.57 4.13
C VAL A 82 -5.71 2.06 3.94
N TRP A 83 -5.97 1.58 2.73
CA TRP A 83 -5.87 0.15 2.44
C TRP A 83 -4.46 -0.37 2.73
N ARG A 84 -3.41 0.35 2.29
CA ARG A 84 -2.02 -0.03 2.60
C ARG A 84 -1.72 0.02 4.10
N LEU A 85 -2.31 0.96 4.85
CA LEU A 85 -2.21 1.00 6.31
C LEU A 85 -2.78 -0.27 6.92
N CYS A 86 -4.02 -0.65 6.56
CA CYS A 86 -4.69 -1.84 7.05
C CYS A 86 -3.93 -3.13 6.71
N MET A 87 -3.27 -3.17 5.55
CA MET A 87 -2.46 -4.30 5.13
C MET A 87 -1.02 -4.29 5.69
N ASN A 88 -0.65 -3.31 6.52
CA ASN A 88 0.72 -3.15 7.02
C ASN A 88 1.78 -3.08 5.88
N THR A 89 1.41 -2.45 4.75
CA THR A 89 2.27 -2.35 3.55
C THR A 89 2.75 -0.92 3.28
N ILE A 90 2.57 -0.01 4.24
CA ILE A 90 3.13 1.33 4.13
C ILE A 90 4.63 1.29 4.42
N PRO A 91 5.45 1.99 3.61
CA PRO A 91 6.88 2.10 3.87
C PRO A 91 7.11 3.05 5.05
N THR A 92 7.00 2.57 6.30
CA THR A 92 7.43 3.33 7.47
C THR A 92 8.92 3.63 7.41
N THR A 93 9.38 4.71 8.03
CA THR A 93 10.82 5.01 8.00
C THR A 93 11.62 3.88 8.65
N ASP A 94 11.09 3.25 9.69
CA ASP A 94 11.67 2.06 10.30
C ASP A 94 11.78 0.87 9.31
N PHE A 95 10.73 0.62 8.52
CA PHE A 95 10.77 -0.40 7.46
C PHE A 95 11.79 -0.06 6.36
N LEU A 96 11.84 1.20 5.93
CA LEU A 96 12.77 1.66 4.90
C LEU A 96 14.22 1.55 5.38
N PHE A 97 14.49 1.94 6.62
CA PHE A 97 15.81 1.82 7.24
C PHE A 97 16.25 0.36 7.34
N TYR A 98 15.37 -0.53 7.81
CA TYR A 98 15.64 -1.97 7.84
C TYR A 98 16.01 -2.54 6.45
N ARG A 99 15.39 -2.02 5.38
CA ARG A 99 15.67 -2.39 3.99
C ARG A 99 16.87 -1.66 3.38
N ARG A 100 17.56 -0.79 4.14
CA ARG A 100 18.66 0.07 3.66
C ARG A 100 18.25 1.02 2.53
N LEU A 101 16.99 1.47 2.58
CA LEU A 101 16.41 2.44 1.64
C LEU A 101 16.26 3.85 2.23
N ALA A 102 16.65 4.04 3.49
CA ALA A 102 16.68 5.32 4.19
C ALA A 102 17.89 5.38 5.13
N ASP A 103 18.43 6.59 5.35
CA ASP A 103 19.63 6.80 6.19
C ASP A 103 19.34 6.78 7.70
N SER A 104 18.07 6.96 8.09
CA SER A 104 17.62 6.89 9.48
C SER A 104 16.24 6.26 9.56
N ASN A 105 15.86 5.73 10.73
CA ASN A 105 14.51 5.26 11.04
C ASN A 105 13.64 6.28 11.79
N LEU A 106 14.14 7.52 11.90
CA LEU A 106 13.49 8.57 12.67
C LEU A 106 12.26 9.13 11.94
N CYS A 107 11.31 9.61 12.72
CA CYS A 107 10.09 10.21 12.19
C CYS A 107 10.37 11.47 11.37
N GLN A 108 9.80 11.52 10.15
CA GLN A 108 9.94 12.64 9.23
C GLN A 108 9.32 13.94 9.77
N ARG A 109 8.37 13.83 10.70
CA ARG A 109 7.77 14.98 11.40
C ARG A 109 8.72 15.61 12.42
N SER A 110 9.96 15.13 12.54
CA SER A 110 11.00 15.66 13.42
C SER A 110 10.59 15.63 14.91
N CYS A 111 10.05 14.50 15.35
CA CYS A 111 9.82 14.24 16.78
C CYS A 111 10.91 13.36 17.42
N LEU A 112 11.96 13.01 16.66
CA LEU A 112 13.14 12.26 17.11
C LEU A 112 12.90 10.84 17.62
N GLU A 113 11.71 10.30 17.37
CA GLU A 113 11.34 8.92 17.70
C GLU A 113 11.37 8.03 16.45
N VAL A 114 11.48 6.72 16.64
CA VAL A 114 11.41 5.73 15.56
C VAL A 114 10.01 5.71 14.95
N GLU A 115 9.90 5.87 13.63
CA GLU A 115 8.62 5.81 12.93
C GLU A 115 8.27 4.39 12.51
N ASN A 116 7.59 3.68 13.42
CA ASN A 116 6.83 2.46 13.11
C ASN A 116 5.34 2.78 12.83
N MET A 117 4.50 1.76 12.63
CA MET A 117 3.07 1.95 12.31
C MET A 117 2.28 2.68 13.40
N ASP A 118 2.50 2.33 14.67
CA ASP A 118 1.84 2.98 15.80
C ASP A 118 2.28 4.43 15.94
N HIS A 119 3.57 4.69 15.79
CA HIS A 119 4.13 6.03 15.77
C HIS A 119 3.53 6.88 14.65
N TYR A 120 3.51 6.32 13.43
CA TYR A 120 3.03 7.00 12.25
C TYR A 120 1.55 7.42 12.39
N THR A 121 0.72 6.55 12.97
CA THR A 121 -0.74 6.67 12.98
C THR A 121 -1.35 7.15 14.29
N ALA A 122 -0.66 7.08 15.42
CA ALA A 122 -1.25 7.31 16.74
C ALA A 122 -0.34 8.05 17.72
N THR A 123 0.91 7.61 17.89
CA THR A 123 1.72 8.02 19.06
C THR A 123 2.73 9.14 18.79
N CYS A 124 2.85 9.62 17.55
CA CYS A 124 3.75 10.73 17.23
C CYS A 124 3.37 12.03 17.98
N LEU A 125 4.33 12.65 18.68
CA LEU A 125 4.10 13.89 19.45
C LEU A 125 3.57 15.05 18.59
N LYS A 126 4.04 15.18 17.35
CA LYS A 126 3.55 16.21 16.42
C LYS A 126 2.11 15.95 15.99
N LEU A 127 1.74 14.69 15.78
CA LEU A 127 0.37 14.28 15.49
C LEU A 127 -0.54 14.56 16.70
N LEU A 128 -0.11 14.20 17.90
CA LEU A 128 -0.84 14.48 19.15
C LEU A 128 -1.05 15.99 19.35
N HIS A 129 -0.05 16.82 19.04
CA HIS A 129 -0.19 18.27 19.09
C HIS A 129 -1.26 18.78 18.11
N VAL A 130 -1.30 18.27 16.88
CA VAL A 130 -2.34 18.60 15.90
C VAL A 130 -3.72 18.16 16.38
N ILE A 131 -3.87 16.96 16.95
CA ILE A 131 -5.13 16.50 17.53
C ILE A 131 -5.60 17.45 18.64
N ARG A 132 -4.70 17.88 19.53
CA ARG A 132 -5.02 18.85 20.59
C ARG A 132 -5.45 20.21 20.03
N LEU A 133 -4.79 20.70 18.99
CA LEU A 133 -5.16 21.95 18.32
C LEU A 133 -6.55 21.83 17.67
N LEU A 134 -6.82 20.75 16.96
CA LEU A 134 -8.13 20.48 16.36
C LEU A 134 -9.24 20.39 17.42
N ASN A 135 -8.97 19.73 18.54
CA ASN A 135 -9.89 19.66 19.68
C ASN A 135 -10.18 21.05 20.28
N SER A 136 -9.21 21.98 20.28
CA SER A 136 -9.44 23.37 20.71
C SER A 136 -10.41 24.13 19.79
N TRP A 137 -10.55 23.68 18.54
CA TRP A 137 -11.54 24.16 17.57
C TRP A 137 -12.81 23.30 17.55
N VAL A 138 -13.06 22.54 18.62
CA VAL A 138 -14.27 21.71 18.80
C VAL A 138 -14.34 20.48 17.88
N PHE A 139 -13.28 20.15 17.15
CA PHE A 139 -13.19 18.85 16.46
C PHE A 139 -12.81 17.77 17.47
N LEU A 140 -13.82 17.14 18.09
CA LEU A 140 -13.71 16.11 19.14
C LEU A 140 -13.02 14.81 18.67
N LEU A 141 -11.74 14.88 18.32
CA LEU A 141 -10.91 13.75 17.93
C LEU A 141 -10.31 13.07 19.17
N PRO A 142 -10.45 11.75 19.32
CA PRO A 142 -9.84 11.03 20.42
C PRO A 142 -8.32 10.95 20.24
N VAL A 143 -7.62 10.77 21.35
CA VAL A 143 -6.22 10.32 21.33
C VAL A 143 -6.20 8.81 21.15
N PHE A 144 -5.22 8.33 20.39
CA PHE A 144 -5.04 6.93 20.02
C PHE A 144 -3.78 6.38 20.69
N SER A 145 -3.83 5.14 21.15
CA SER A 145 -2.67 4.46 21.76
C SER A 145 -1.88 3.58 20.80
N SER A 146 -2.51 3.15 19.70
CA SER A 146 -1.92 2.30 18.66
C SER A 146 -2.66 2.44 17.35
N PHE A 147 -2.13 1.86 16.28
CA PHE A 147 -2.76 1.76 14.97
C PHE A 147 -4.12 1.05 15.06
N SER A 148 -4.19 -0.08 15.78
CA SER A 148 -5.42 -0.84 15.97
C SER A 148 -6.49 -0.02 16.71
N ASP A 149 -6.10 0.67 17.79
CA ASP A 149 -7.00 1.56 18.52
C ASP A 149 -7.47 2.74 17.64
N CYS A 150 -6.59 3.28 16.81
CA CYS A 150 -6.89 4.31 15.83
C CYS A 150 -7.98 3.87 14.85
N ILE A 151 -7.77 2.76 14.13
CA ILE A 151 -8.75 2.26 13.16
C ILE A 151 -10.09 1.95 13.83
N ARG A 152 -10.08 1.30 15.00
CA ARG A 152 -11.29 0.96 15.75
C ARG A 152 -12.10 2.20 16.15
N LYS A 153 -11.45 3.21 16.74
CA LYS A 153 -12.13 4.45 17.16
C LYS A 153 -12.62 5.27 15.97
N LEU A 154 -11.82 5.40 14.91
CA LEU A 154 -12.23 6.10 13.70
C LEU A 154 -13.44 5.42 13.03
N LYS A 155 -13.46 4.09 12.99
CA LYS A 155 -14.63 3.32 12.53
C LYS A 155 -15.88 3.64 13.33
N LEU A 156 -15.80 3.67 14.66
CA LEU A 156 -16.94 4.01 15.52
C LEU A 156 -17.44 5.45 15.27
N ILE A 157 -16.51 6.40 15.12
CA ILE A 157 -16.84 7.80 14.82
C ILE A 157 -17.50 7.93 13.44
N SER A 158 -17.04 7.14 12.45
CA SER A 158 -17.51 7.23 11.06
C SER A 158 -19.02 7.03 10.90
N VAL A 159 -19.64 6.27 11.80
CA VAL A 159 -21.08 6.01 11.81
C VAL A 159 -21.87 7.27 12.12
N ARG A 160 -21.36 8.12 13.02
CA ARG A 160 -22.06 9.34 13.48
C ARG A 160 -21.57 10.60 12.77
N ASN A 161 -20.27 10.66 12.48
CA ASN A 161 -19.61 11.80 11.90
C ASN A 161 -18.47 11.34 10.97
N PRO A 162 -18.75 11.10 9.68
CA PRO A 162 -17.74 10.67 8.71
C PRO A 162 -16.70 11.75 8.38
N PHE A 163 -16.97 13.02 8.71
CA PHE A 163 -16.05 14.12 8.45
C PHE A 163 -14.77 13.99 9.30
N LEU A 164 -14.88 13.64 10.59
CA LEU A 164 -13.72 13.54 11.48
C LEU A 164 -12.70 12.47 11.04
N PRO A 165 -13.10 11.20 10.76
CA PRO A 165 -12.17 10.21 10.22
C PRO A 165 -11.57 10.60 8.89
N LYS A 166 -12.37 11.19 8.00
CA LYS A 166 -11.90 11.69 6.70
C LYS A 166 -10.81 12.74 6.87
N MET A 167 -11.04 13.74 7.70
CA MET A 167 -10.07 14.79 8.00
C MET A 167 -8.79 14.20 8.58
N TYR A 168 -8.90 13.31 9.57
CA TYR A 168 -7.76 12.67 10.22
C TYR A 168 -6.90 11.86 9.24
N ILE A 169 -7.54 11.01 8.44
CA ILE A 169 -6.86 10.18 7.44
C ILE A 169 -6.19 11.05 6.37
N THR A 170 -6.87 12.09 5.91
CA THR A 170 -6.29 13.04 4.93
C THR A 170 -5.08 13.77 5.52
N PHE A 171 -5.13 14.16 6.79
CA PHE A 171 -3.96 14.73 7.47
C PHE A 171 -2.78 13.74 7.51
N LEU A 172 -3.02 12.49 7.92
CA LEU A 172 -1.97 11.45 7.93
C LEU A 172 -1.34 11.29 6.55
N PHE A 173 -2.15 11.21 5.50
CA PHE A 173 -1.69 11.11 4.12
C PHE A 173 -0.79 12.28 3.70
N HIS A 174 -1.16 13.51 4.06
CA HIS A 174 -0.38 14.71 3.70
C HIS A 174 0.85 14.94 4.57
N SER A 175 0.93 14.32 5.75
CA SER A 175 2.07 14.48 6.67
C SER A 175 3.37 13.82 6.21
N ARG A 176 3.39 13.20 5.03
CA ARG A 176 4.55 12.52 4.39
C ARG A 176 5.08 13.21 3.12
N LYS A 177 4.59 14.40 2.81
CA LYS A 177 5.06 15.16 1.65
C LYS A 177 6.28 15.99 1.97
#